data_AF-A0A3M2SV81-F1
#
_entry.id   AF-A0A3M2SV81-F1
#
_cell.length_a   1.000
_cell.length_b   1.000
_cell.length_c   1.000
_cell.angle_alpha   90.00
_cell.angle_beta   90.00
_cell.angle_gamma   90.00
#
_symmetry.space_group_name_H-M   'P 1'
#
loop_
_entity.id
_entity.type
_entity.pdbx_description
1 polymer ?
#
loop_
_entity_poly.entity_id
_entity_poly.type
_entity_poly.pdbx_seq_one_letter_code
_entity_poly.pdbx_strand_id
1 'polypeptide(L)'
;MSTDSSGLGADVQLLINDARTLVSQLYDPANAGNPTKINFIQEHLQALQKGPHAWLIANDLLGSDNAGLRFFGALTFTVKINHDW
;
A
#
# COMPACT_ATOMS: atom_id res chain seq x y z
N MET A 1 1.32 30.44 -14.37
CA MET A 1 2.40 29.47 -14.63
C MET A 1 1.91 28.14 -14.09
N SER A 2 1.56 27.24 -15.00
CA SER A 2 0.93 25.94 -14.73
C SER A 2 1.85 24.87 -15.29
N THR A 3 2.38 24.00 -14.42
CA THR A 3 2.78 22.60 -14.67
C THR A 3 3.54 22.09 -13.44
N ASP A 4 2.82 21.54 -12.47
CA ASP A 4 3.45 20.68 -11.44
C ASP A 4 2.52 19.53 -10.97
N SER A 5 1.33 19.43 -11.58
CA SER A 5 0.32 18.41 -11.27
C SER A 5 0.66 17.03 -11.83
N SER A 6 1.49 16.95 -12.88
CA SER A 6 1.85 15.68 -13.52
C SER A 6 2.88 14.87 -12.74
N GLY A 7 3.79 15.52 -12.01
CA GLY A 7 4.81 14.86 -11.20
C GLY A 7 4.21 14.17 -9.96
N LEU A 8 3.38 14.90 -9.22
CA LEU A 8 2.69 14.38 -8.03
C LEU A 8 1.80 13.15 -8.34
N GLY A 9 1.14 13.13 -9.51
CA GLY A 9 0.35 11.97 -9.93
C GLY A 9 1.19 10.74 -10.23
N ALA A 10 2.37 10.91 -10.83
CA ALA A 10 3.29 9.81 -11.10
C ALA A 10 3.88 9.23 -9.80
N ASP A 11 4.24 10.08 -8.85
CA ASP A 11 4.78 9.66 -7.55
C ASP A 11 3.76 8.83 -6.75
N VAL A 12 2.48 9.25 -6.75
CA VAL A 12 1.41 8.47 -6.12
C VAL A 12 1.21 7.12 -6.82
N GLN A 13 1.27 7.08 -8.16
CA GLN A 13 1.12 5.83 -8.89
C GLN A 13 2.25 4.84 -8.59
N LEU A 14 3.49 5.33 -8.38
CA LEU A 14 4.61 4.49 -7.93
C LEU A 14 4.33 3.87 -6.57
N LEU A 15 3.86 4.67 -5.60
CA LEU A 15 3.51 4.17 -4.26
C LEU A 15 2.37 3.13 -4.29
N ILE A 16 1.39 3.32 -5.18
CA ILE A 16 0.32 2.34 -5.41
C ILE A 16 0.89 1.03 -5.94
N ASN A 17 1.77 1.10 -6.94
CA ASN A 17 2.38 -0.09 -7.54
C ASN A 17 3.28 -0.83 -6.54
N ASP A 18 4.01 -0.09 -5.69
CA ASP A 18 4.82 -0.64 -4.62
C ASP A 18 3.95 -1.38 -3.60
N ALA A 19 2.83 -0.78 -3.17
CA ALA A 19 1.89 -1.44 -2.26
C ALA A 19 1.34 -2.74 -2.86
N ARG A 20 0.95 -2.74 -4.15
CA ARG A 20 0.48 -3.94 -4.86
C ARG A 20 1.54 -5.05 -4.87
N THR A 21 2.78 -4.67 -5.15
CA THR A 21 3.92 -5.59 -5.20
C THR A 21 4.20 -6.19 -3.83
N LEU A 22 4.27 -5.36 -2.80
CA LEU A 22 4.54 -5.78 -1.42
C LEU A 22 3.45 -6.70 -0.88
N VAL A 23 2.17 -6.39 -1.11
CA VAL A 23 1.06 -7.27 -0.68
C VAL A 23 1.11 -8.60 -1.42
N SER A 24 1.42 -8.60 -2.72
CA SER A 24 1.58 -9.84 -3.49
C SER A 24 2.73 -10.68 -2.94
N GLN A 25 3.86 -10.06 -2.59
CA GLN A 25 5.01 -10.74 -1.98
C GLN A 25 4.69 -11.26 -0.57
N LEU A 26 3.88 -10.54 0.21
CA LEU A 26 3.48 -10.97 1.55
C LEU A 26 2.68 -12.27 1.52
N TYR A 27 1.83 -12.45 0.51
CA TYR A 27 0.98 -13.63 0.34
C TYR A 27 1.59 -14.73 -0.53
N ASP A 28 2.78 -14.51 -1.10
CA ASP A 28 3.48 -15.53 -1.88
C ASP A 28 4.06 -16.63 -0.96
N PRO A 29 3.64 -17.90 -1.11
CA PRO A 29 4.15 -19.01 -0.31
C PRO A 29 5.67 -19.17 -0.35
N ALA A 30 6.33 -18.75 -1.44
CA ALA A 30 7.79 -18.79 -1.55
C ALA A 30 8.50 -17.90 -0.51
N ASN A 31 7.81 -16.89 0.03
CA ASN A 31 8.36 -15.99 1.04
C ASN A 31 8.03 -16.41 2.48
N ALA A 32 7.09 -17.33 2.69
CA ALA A 32 6.63 -17.73 4.02
C ALA A 32 7.74 -18.33 4.92
N GLY A 33 8.75 -18.96 4.30
CA GLY A 33 9.93 -19.50 5.00
C GLY A 33 11.02 -18.48 5.33
N ASN A 34 10.83 -17.20 5.03
CA ASN A 34 11.83 -16.13 5.23
C ASN A 34 11.29 -15.02 6.14
N PRO A 35 11.37 -15.18 7.48
CA PRO A 35 10.84 -14.20 8.44
C PRO A 35 11.44 -12.81 8.27
N THR A 36 12.74 -12.70 7.94
CA THR A 36 13.40 -11.41 7.73
C THR A 36 12.77 -10.65 6.56
N LYS A 37 12.48 -11.34 5.46
CA LYS A 37 11.81 -10.74 4.30
C LYS A 37 10.37 -10.34 4.62
N ILE A 38 9.63 -11.18 5.35
CA ILE A 38 8.26 -10.88 5.76
C ILE A 38 8.21 -9.63 6.65
N ASN A 39 9.10 -9.54 7.64
CA ASN A 39 9.19 -8.35 8.50
C ASN A 39 9.47 -7.08 7.70
N PHE A 40 10.44 -7.13 6.78
CA PHE A 40 10.75 -6.00 5.90
C PHE A 40 9.55 -5.55 5.05
N ILE A 41 8.79 -6.50 4.50
CA ILE A 41 7.57 -6.21 3.74
C ILE A 41 6.52 -5.55 4.63
N GLN A 42 6.31 -6.09 5.83
CA GLN A 42 5.32 -5.56 6.78
C GLN A 42 5.68 -4.15 7.27
N GLU A 43 6.95 -3.87 7.54
CA GLU A 43 7.43 -2.53 7.91
C GLU A 43 7.15 -1.52 6.79
N HIS A 44 7.45 -1.87 5.54
CA HIS A 44 7.16 -1.00 4.40
C HIS A 44 5.67 -0.76 4.21
N LEU A 45 4.86 -1.82 4.28
CA LEU A 45 3.40 -1.69 4.19
C LEU A 45 2.85 -0.82 5.31
N GLN A 46 3.37 -0.94 6.54
CA GLN A 46 2.95 -0.09 7.66
C GLN A 46 3.31 1.38 7.45
N ALA A 47 4.48 1.67 6.87
CA ALA A 47 4.87 3.04 6.52
C ALA A 47 3.91 3.65 5.49
N LEU A 48 3.53 2.89 4.46
CA LEU A 48 2.55 3.32 3.46
C LEU A 48 1.17 3.59 4.07
N GLN A 49 0.74 2.78 5.05
CA GLN A 49 -0.55 2.94 5.72
C GLN A 49 -0.66 4.23 6.55
N LYS A 50 0.44 4.71 7.11
CA LYS A 50 0.48 5.93 7.91
C LYS A 50 0.79 7.18 7.07
N GLY A 51 1.35 6.98 5.88
CA GLY A 51 1.79 8.03 4.99
C GLY A 51 0.67 8.95 4.47
N PRO A 52 1.04 10.10 3.87
CA PRO A 52 0.07 11.09 3.38
C PRO A 52 -0.80 10.57 2.23
N HIS A 53 -0.30 9.61 1.43
CA HIS A 53 -0.99 9.03 0.29
C HIS A 53 -1.82 7.78 0.63
N ALA A 54 -1.91 7.40 1.90
CA ALA A 54 -2.56 6.17 2.35
C ALA A 54 -4.03 6.06 1.90
N TRP A 55 -4.76 7.18 1.88
CA TRP A 55 -6.16 7.22 1.42
C TRP A 55 -6.31 6.85 -0.06
N LEU A 56 -5.40 7.32 -0.92
CA LEU A 56 -5.40 7.01 -2.36
C LEU A 56 -4.98 5.56 -2.61
N ILE A 57 -3.95 5.10 -1.90
CA ILE A 57 -3.49 3.70 -1.96
C ILE A 57 -4.63 2.77 -1.54
N ALA A 58 -5.29 3.04 -0.41
CA ALA A 58 -6.39 2.23 0.09
C ALA A 58 -7.54 2.12 -0.91
N ASN A 59 -7.93 3.25 -1.52
CA ASN A 59 -9.01 3.29 -2.51
C ASN A 59 -8.69 2.46 -3.76
N ASP A 60 -7.47 2.61 -4.30
CA ASP A 60 -7.03 1.84 -5.47
C ASP A 60 -7.00 0.33 -5.19
N LEU A 61 -6.49 -0.07 -4.03
CA LEU A 61 -6.39 -1.48 -3.64
C LEU A 61 -7.75 -2.11 -3.33
N LEU A 62 -8.67 -1.35 -2.74
CA LEU A 62 -10.02 -1.82 -2.43
C LEU A 62 -10.83 -2.15 -3.71
N GLY A 63 -10.53 -1.48 -4.82
CA GLY A 63 -11.13 -1.76 -6.13
C GLY A 63 -10.55 -2.96 -6.87
N SER A 64 -9.58 -3.69 -6.28
CA SER A 64 -8.94 -4.83 -6.94
C SER A 64 -9.80 -6.10 -6.96
N ASP A 65 -9.66 -6.92 -8.00
CA ASP A 65 -10.22 -8.29 -8.02
C ASP A 65 -9.48 -9.27 -7.09
N ASN A 66 -8.26 -8.94 -6.66
CA ASN A 66 -7.48 -9.76 -5.74
C ASN A 66 -7.91 -9.54 -4.28
N ALA A 67 -8.34 -10.60 -3.60
CA ALA A 67 -8.82 -10.53 -2.23
C ALA A 67 -7.77 -10.03 -1.22
N GLY A 68 -6.49 -10.37 -1.40
CA GLY A 68 -5.40 -9.90 -0.55
C GLY A 68 -5.17 -8.39 -0.69
N LEU A 69 -5.24 -7.87 -1.92
CA LEU A 69 -5.17 -6.43 -2.18
C LEU A 69 -6.37 -5.70 -1.57
N ARG A 70 -7.60 -6.23 -1.73
CA ARG A 70 -8.80 -5.64 -1.12
C ARG A 70 -8.71 -5.61 0.41
N PHE A 71 -8.27 -6.72 1.02
CA PHE A 71 -8.09 -6.80 2.46
C PHE A 71 -7.09 -5.74 2.96
N PHE A 72 -5.95 -5.61 2.28
CA PHE A 72 -4.95 -4.61 2.64
C PHE A 72 -5.48 -3.17 2.44
N GLY A 73 -6.25 -2.91 1.38
CA GLY A 73 -6.92 -1.61 1.18
C GLY A 73 -7.85 -1.26 2.34
N ALA A 74 -8.73 -2.18 2.75
CA ALA A 74 -9.62 -2.00 3.90
C ALA A 74 -8.86 -1.81 5.23
N LEU A 75 -7.79 -2.58 5.45
CA LEU A 75 -6.92 -2.41 6.61
C LEU A 75 -6.27 -1.03 6.62
N THR A 76 -5.83 -0.53 5.46
CA THR A 76 -5.20 0.78 5.32
C THR A 76 -6.16 1.90 5.72
N PHE A 77 -7.43 1.84 5.29
CA PHE A 77 -8.44 2.78 5.77
C PHE A 77 -8.62 2.73 7.28
N THR A 78 -8.71 1.53 7.85
CA THR A 78 -8.82 1.36 9.32
C THR A 78 -7.66 2.01 10.05
N VAL A 79 -6.41 1.79 9.61
CA VAL A 79 -5.22 2.40 10.20
C VAL A 79 -5.28 3.92 10.07
N LYS A 80 -5.64 4.44 8.90
CA LYS A 80 -5.59 5.88 8.63
C LYS A 80 -6.66 6.65 9.40
N ILE A 81 -7.88 6.09 9.52
CA ILE A 81 -8.94 6.63 10.39
C ILE A 81 -8.45 6.74 11.83
N ASN A 82 -7.85 5.67 12.38
CA ASN A 82 -7.36 5.67 13.77
C ASN A 82 -6.12 6.55 13.99
N HIS A 83 -5.40 6.90 12.93
CA HIS A 83 -4.20 7.73 13.02
C HIS A 83 -4.51 9.22 12.89
N ASP A 84 -5.50 9.58 12.06
CA ASP A 84 -5.78 10.98 11.70
C ASP A 84 -6.90 11.62 12.54
N TRP A 85 -7.67 10.85 13.32
CA TRP A 85 -8.74 11.31 14.22
C TRP A 85 -8.38 11.05 15.68
#